data_AF-A0A921KPT2-F1
#
_entry.id   AF-A0A921KPT2-F1
#
_cell.length_a   1.000
_cell.length_b   1.000
_cell.length_c   1.000
_cell.angle_alpha   90.00
_cell.angle_beta   90.00
_cell.angle_gamma   90.00
#
_symmetry.space_group_name_H-M   'P 1'
#
loop_
_entity.id
_entity.type
_entity.pdbx_description
1 polymer ?
#
loop_
_entity_poly.entity_id
_entity_poly.type
_entity_poly.pdbx_seq_one_letter_code
_entity_poly.pdbx_strand_id
1 'polypeptide(L)'
;MTVALPRRTLLAALAATPLVLAGCSAGPTAAEELLSAHDLPAGTAREVIDALEALPLDERPSELLASVGTDVLTLSDAAGREATLELPAEELYVSVAPFVSGTHECFLHSLTTCLGELAEEGLAVRGEDASGAVLIDEERTTAPNGFLGLWLPRDAELTLTLAGEAGEATTTLRTDAEAPTCITTMQLGA
;
A
#
# COMPACT_ATOMS: atom_id res chain seq x y z
N MET A 1 90.07 -17.49 29.83
CA MET A 1 89.90 -16.87 28.50
C MET A 1 88.43 -16.58 28.30
N THR A 2 88.05 -15.31 28.40
CA THR A 2 86.67 -14.80 28.35
C THR A 2 86.21 -14.65 26.91
N VAL A 3 85.14 -15.35 26.51
CA VAL A 3 84.47 -15.13 25.22
C VAL A 3 83.18 -14.36 25.48
N ALA A 4 83.10 -13.14 24.94
CA ALA A 4 81.93 -12.29 24.99
C ALA A 4 80.97 -12.64 23.83
N LEU A 5 79.69 -12.84 24.14
CA LEU A 5 78.61 -13.02 23.15
C LEU A 5 77.90 -11.69 22.89
N PRO A 6 77.57 -11.34 21.62
CA PRO A 6 76.89 -10.10 21.32
C PRO A 6 75.38 -10.21 21.60
N ARG A 7 74.85 -9.21 22.30
CA ARG A 7 73.41 -8.99 22.50
C ARG A 7 72.76 -8.66 21.16
N ARG A 8 71.84 -9.52 20.71
CA ARG A 8 70.95 -9.24 19.58
C ARG A 8 69.72 -8.50 20.10
N THR A 9 69.59 -7.24 19.71
CA THR A 9 68.39 -6.41 19.89
C THR A 9 67.29 -6.93 18.96
N LEU A 10 66.19 -7.42 19.54
CA LEU A 10 64.95 -7.74 18.84
C LEU A 10 64.13 -6.44 18.72
N LEU A 11 64.05 -5.87 17.52
CA LEU A 11 63.03 -4.86 17.21
C LEU A 11 61.68 -5.57 17.00
N ALA A 12 60.71 -5.23 17.85
CA ALA A 12 59.32 -5.58 17.67
C ALA A 12 58.73 -4.73 16.54
N ALA A 13 58.32 -5.36 15.44
CA ALA A 13 57.52 -4.73 14.39
C ALA A 13 56.05 -5.11 14.62
N LEU A 14 55.29 -4.19 15.24
CA LEU A 14 53.84 -4.30 15.36
C LEU A 14 53.23 -3.88 14.01
N ALA A 15 52.93 -4.86 13.16
CA ALA A 15 52.22 -4.62 11.90
C ALA A 15 50.73 -4.42 12.22
N ALA A 16 50.28 -3.16 12.26
CA ALA A 16 48.87 -2.82 12.28
C ALA A 16 48.30 -2.99 10.86
N THR A 17 47.63 -4.11 10.61
CA THR A 17 46.85 -4.35 9.39
C THR A 17 45.58 -3.48 9.44
N PRO A 18 45.37 -2.56 8.47
CA PRO A 18 44.10 -1.85 8.39
C PRO A 18 43.04 -2.85 7.94
N LEU A 19 42.08 -3.13 8.82
CA LEU A 19 40.89 -3.90 8.51
C LEU A 19 39.99 -3.00 7.64
N VAL A 20 40.05 -3.16 6.33
CA VAL A 20 39.15 -2.48 5.39
C VAL A 20 37.79 -3.16 5.50
N LEU A 21 36.86 -2.57 6.25
CA LEU A 21 35.45 -2.93 6.17
C LEU A 21 34.93 -2.51 4.79
N ALA A 22 34.87 -3.45 3.85
CA ALA A 22 34.06 -3.29 2.65
C ALA A 22 32.59 -3.29 3.09
N GLY A 23 32.03 -2.10 3.29
CA GLY A 23 30.58 -1.95 3.43
C GLY A 23 29.93 -2.36 2.12
N CYS A 24 29.15 -3.43 2.13
CA CYS A 24 28.25 -3.76 1.03
C CYS A 24 27.19 -2.65 0.96
N SER A 25 27.35 -1.68 0.06
CA SER A 25 26.24 -0.84 -0.36
C SER A 25 25.36 -1.70 -1.27
N ALA A 26 24.26 -2.23 -0.74
CA ALA A 26 23.20 -2.75 -1.58
C ALA A 26 22.68 -1.59 -2.44
N GLY A 27 22.55 -1.81 -3.76
CA GLY A 27 21.86 -0.87 -4.64
C GLY A 27 20.38 -0.79 -4.31
N PRO A 28 19.65 0.19 -4.87
CA PRO A 28 18.22 0.29 -4.68
C PRO A 28 17.51 -0.98 -5.20
N THR A 29 16.46 -1.38 -4.51
CA THR A 29 15.55 -2.45 -4.92
C THR A 29 14.72 -2.02 -6.12
N ALA A 30 14.15 -3.00 -6.85
CA ALA A 30 13.26 -2.70 -7.98
C ALA A 30 12.07 -1.82 -7.57
N ALA A 31 11.54 -2.00 -6.36
CA ALA A 31 10.50 -1.15 -5.80
C ALA A 31 10.99 0.29 -5.60
N GLU A 32 12.15 0.49 -4.96
CA GLU A 32 12.71 1.84 -4.75
C GLU A 32 12.99 2.57 -6.08
N GLU A 33 13.52 1.86 -7.08
CA GLU A 33 13.76 2.43 -8.42
C GLU A 33 12.46 2.81 -9.14
N LEU A 34 11.42 1.98 -9.03
CA LEU A 34 10.12 2.25 -9.64
C LEU A 34 9.44 3.43 -8.93
N LEU A 35 9.31 3.39 -7.60
CA LEU A 35 8.69 4.46 -6.81
C LEU A 35 9.39 5.81 -7.04
N SER A 36 10.72 5.83 -7.00
CA SER A 36 11.50 7.04 -7.21
C SER A 36 11.30 7.66 -8.60
N ALA A 37 10.96 6.86 -9.62
CA ALA A 37 10.78 7.38 -10.97
C ALA A 37 9.37 7.86 -11.27
N HIS A 38 8.42 7.61 -10.36
CA HIS A 38 7.06 8.15 -10.40
C HIS A 38 6.84 9.16 -9.26
N ASP A 39 7.92 9.66 -8.64
CA ASP A 39 7.89 10.60 -7.51
C ASP A 39 7.02 10.12 -6.33
N LEU A 40 6.90 8.80 -6.16
CA LEU A 40 6.13 8.18 -5.09
C LEU A 40 6.97 8.05 -3.81
N PRO A 41 6.33 8.04 -2.63
CA PRO A 41 7.04 7.87 -1.37
C PRO A 41 7.82 6.56 -1.38
N ALA A 42 9.11 6.62 -1.04
CA ALA A 42 9.86 5.44 -0.65
C ALA A 42 9.27 4.94 0.67
N GLY A 43 8.76 3.71 0.71
CA GLY A 43 8.09 3.23 1.91
C GLY A 43 7.31 1.94 1.74
N THR A 44 6.37 1.77 2.65
CA THR A 44 5.47 0.62 2.76
C THR A 44 4.37 0.67 1.69
N ALA A 45 3.74 -0.49 1.41
CA ALA A 45 2.57 -0.53 0.52
C ALA A 45 1.48 0.46 0.95
N ARG A 46 1.29 0.64 2.26
CA ARG A 46 0.31 1.58 2.82
C ARG A 46 0.59 3.02 2.44
N GLU A 47 1.82 3.48 2.62
CA GLU A 47 2.21 4.86 2.27
C GLU A 47 2.05 5.11 0.77
N VAL A 48 2.35 4.11 -0.08
CA VAL A 48 2.18 4.21 -1.53
C VAL A 48 0.71 4.22 -1.93
N ILE A 49 -0.13 3.37 -1.33
CA ILE A 49 -1.58 3.33 -1.55
C ILE A 49 -2.21 4.66 -1.16
N ASP A 50 -1.94 5.13 0.06
CA ASP A 50 -2.51 6.36 0.61
C ASP A 50 -2.10 7.58 -0.25
N ALA A 51 -0.86 7.62 -0.76
CA ALA A 51 -0.41 8.66 -1.67
C ALA A 51 -1.12 8.63 -3.03
N LEU A 52 -1.25 7.45 -3.65
CA LEU A 52 -1.90 7.30 -4.97
C LEU A 52 -3.40 7.61 -4.93
N GLU A 53 -4.10 7.23 -3.86
CA GLU A 53 -5.53 7.54 -3.71
C GLU A 53 -5.77 9.04 -3.56
N ALA A 54 -4.87 9.74 -2.85
CA ALA A 54 -4.98 11.18 -2.62
C ALA A 54 -4.67 12.04 -3.87
N LEU A 55 -4.10 11.45 -4.93
CA LEU A 55 -3.73 12.21 -6.13
C LEU A 55 -4.96 12.78 -6.85
N PRO A 56 -4.95 14.08 -7.19
CA PRO A 56 -5.85 14.65 -8.17
C PRO A 56 -5.80 13.87 -9.49
N LEU A 57 -6.93 13.77 -10.19
CA LEU A 57 -7.02 12.94 -11.40
C LEU A 57 -6.07 13.38 -12.52
N ASP A 58 -5.80 14.68 -12.63
CA ASP A 58 -4.88 15.25 -13.62
C ASP A 58 -3.40 15.09 -13.24
N GLU A 59 -3.11 14.75 -11.99
CA GLU A 59 -1.77 14.45 -11.49
C GLU A 59 -1.49 12.93 -11.46
N ARG A 60 -2.48 12.09 -11.75
CA ARG A 60 -2.30 10.63 -11.73
C ARG A 60 -1.33 10.16 -12.83
N PRO A 61 -0.35 9.30 -12.49
CA PRO A 61 0.65 8.84 -13.44
C PRO A 61 0.03 7.92 -14.50
N SER A 62 -0.07 8.39 -15.74
CA SER A 62 -0.69 7.65 -16.86
C SER A 62 0.09 6.39 -17.26
N GLU A 63 1.39 6.38 -16.99
CA GLU A 63 2.30 5.28 -17.35
C GLU A 63 2.55 4.31 -16.19
N LEU A 64 1.85 4.46 -15.06
CA LEU A 64 1.95 3.59 -13.90
C LEU A 64 0.66 2.78 -13.74
N LEU A 65 0.79 1.47 -13.65
CA LEU A 65 -0.25 0.57 -13.20
C LEU A 65 0.02 0.19 -11.75
N ALA A 66 -0.96 0.43 -10.88
CA ALA A 66 -0.87 0.07 -9.48
C ALA A 66 -2.16 -0.65 -9.05
N SER A 67 -2.04 -1.91 -8.65
CA SER A 67 -3.18 -2.75 -8.28
C SER A 67 -2.99 -3.37 -6.90
N VAL A 68 -4.01 -3.26 -6.06
CA VAL A 68 -4.01 -3.79 -4.70
C VAL A 68 -4.56 -5.21 -4.73
N GLY A 69 -3.70 -6.19 -4.46
CA GLY A 69 -4.11 -7.56 -4.15
C GLY A 69 -4.36 -7.74 -2.65
N THR A 70 -4.67 -8.97 -2.24
CA THR A 70 -4.87 -9.31 -0.83
C THR A 70 -3.58 -9.25 -0.01
N ASP A 71 -2.45 -9.68 -0.60
CA ASP A 71 -1.17 -9.77 0.11
C ASP A 71 -0.13 -8.75 -0.38
N VAL A 72 -0.26 -8.27 -1.62
CA VAL A 72 0.72 -7.37 -2.23
C VAL A 72 0.07 -6.24 -3.03
N LEU A 73 0.71 -5.08 -2.99
CA LEU A 73 0.55 -4.03 -4.00
C LEU A 73 1.46 -4.39 -5.17
N THR A 74 0.88 -4.52 -6.37
CA THR A 74 1.62 -4.76 -7.61
C THR A 74 1.77 -3.46 -8.37
N LEU A 75 2.99 -3.16 -8.80
CA LEU A 75 3.36 -1.96 -9.54
C LEU A 75 4.02 -2.36 -10.86
N SER A 76 3.63 -1.72 -11.96
CA SER A 76 4.35 -1.81 -13.22
C SER A 76 4.26 -0.51 -14.02
N ASP A 77 5.22 -0.28 -14.92
CA ASP A 77 5.21 0.92 -15.76
C ASP A 77 5.57 0.67 -17.23
N ALA A 78 5.39 1.72 -18.04
CA ALA A 78 5.66 1.67 -19.48
C ALA A 78 7.15 1.45 -19.85
N ALA A 79 8.08 1.63 -18.91
CA ALA A 79 9.48 1.27 -19.10
C ALA A 79 9.74 -0.23 -18.88
N GLY A 80 8.72 -1.00 -18.49
CA GLY A 80 8.79 -2.43 -18.24
C GLY A 80 9.35 -2.77 -16.86
N ARG A 81 9.36 -1.82 -15.92
CA ARG A 81 9.71 -2.11 -14.53
C ARG A 81 8.51 -2.73 -13.83
N GLU A 82 8.79 -3.69 -12.96
CA GLU A 82 7.79 -4.36 -12.14
C GLU A 82 8.31 -4.47 -10.72
N ALA A 83 7.42 -4.25 -9.74
CA ALA A 83 7.74 -4.40 -8.34
C ALA A 83 6.49 -4.82 -7.55
N THR A 84 6.72 -5.44 -6.40
CA THR A 84 5.68 -5.71 -5.42
C THR A 84 6.07 -5.15 -4.06
N LEU A 85 5.07 -4.70 -3.30
CA LEU A 85 5.21 -4.33 -1.90
C LEU A 85 4.23 -5.17 -1.09
N GLU A 86 4.71 -5.81 -0.03
CA GLU A 86 3.85 -6.57 0.88
C GLU A 86 2.88 -5.63 1.60
N LEU A 87 1.60 -6.01 1.66
CA LEU A 87 0.64 -5.34 2.52
C LEU A 87 0.95 -5.63 3.99
N PRO A 88 0.46 -4.79 4.93
CA PRO A 88 0.56 -5.06 6.35
C PRO A 88 0.01 -6.44 6.72
N ALA A 89 0.68 -7.11 7.67
CA ALA A 89 0.34 -8.47 8.09
C ALA A 89 -1.02 -8.58 8.81
N GLU A 90 -1.50 -7.48 9.40
CA GLU A 90 -2.71 -7.46 10.24
C GLU A 90 -3.90 -6.80 9.54
N GLU A 91 -3.66 -6.09 8.43
CA GLU A 91 -4.69 -5.29 7.74
C GLU A 91 -4.74 -5.62 6.24
N LEU A 92 -5.94 -5.53 5.68
CA LEU A 92 -6.22 -5.54 4.25
C LEU A 92 -6.78 -4.17 3.83
N TYR A 93 -6.34 -3.68 2.69
CA TYR A 93 -6.93 -2.50 2.05
C TYR A 93 -8.07 -2.91 1.14
N VAL A 94 -9.26 -2.35 1.38
CA VAL A 94 -10.43 -2.51 0.51
C VAL A 94 -10.89 -1.12 0.07
N SER A 95 -11.06 -0.93 -1.24
CA SER A 95 -11.50 0.33 -1.83
C SER A 95 -12.93 0.18 -2.35
N VAL A 96 -13.81 1.09 -1.93
CA VAL A 96 -15.25 1.02 -2.21
C VAL A 96 -15.66 2.23 -3.05
N ALA A 97 -16.23 2.01 -4.24
CA ALA A 97 -16.84 3.07 -5.05
C ALA A 97 -18.37 2.90 -5.05
N PRO A 98 -19.10 3.61 -4.18
CA PRO A 98 -20.54 3.67 -4.26
C PRO A 98 -20.98 4.43 -5.51
N PHE A 99 -22.20 4.15 -5.95
CA PHE A 99 -22.80 4.80 -7.13
C PHE A 99 -24.29 5.00 -6.95
N VAL A 100 -24.88 5.84 -7.79
CA VAL A 100 -26.33 6.09 -7.91
C VAL A 100 -26.84 5.58 -9.24
N SER A 101 -26.15 5.87 -10.35
CA SER A 101 -26.65 5.58 -11.70
C SER A 101 -25.85 4.52 -12.44
N GLY A 102 -24.52 4.56 -12.36
CA GLY A 102 -23.64 3.71 -13.16
C GLY A 102 -22.47 3.14 -12.37
N THR A 103 -22.12 1.89 -12.69
CA THR A 103 -20.95 1.21 -12.12
C THR A 103 -20.23 0.35 -13.16
N HIS A 104 -19.15 -0.30 -12.73
CA HIS A 104 -18.34 -1.24 -13.49
C HIS A 104 -17.95 -2.44 -12.63
N GLU A 105 -17.62 -3.56 -13.25
CA GLU A 105 -17.04 -4.71 -12.55
C GLU A 105 -15.58 -4.43 -12.17
N CYS A 106 -15.22 -4.76 -10.93
CA CYS A 106 -13.88 -4.60 -10.40
C CYS A 106 -13.66 -5.65 -9.30
N PHE A 107 -12.53 -6.34 -9.33
CA PHE A 107 -12.21 -7.38 -8.33
C PHE A 107 -10.97 -7.00 -7.52
N LEU A 108 -9.87 -6.67 -8.21
CA LEU A 108 -8.70 -6.06 -7.59
C LEU A 108 -8.74 -4.56 -7.83
N HIS A 109 -8.54 -3.78 -6.78
CA HIS A 109 -8.59 -2.33 -6.89
C HIS A 109 -7.44 -1.82 -7.76
N SER A 110 -7.76 -0.96 -8.72
CA SER A 110 -6.77 -0.25 -9.52
C SER A 110 -6.68 1.20 -9.03
N LEU A 111 -5.54 1.52 -8.44
CA LEU A 111 -5.28 2.85 -7.88
C LEU A 111 -5.15 3.90 -8.97
N THR A 112 -4.70 3.54 -10.17
CA THR A 112 -4.35 4.52 -11.22
C THR A 112 -5.35 4.58 -12.36
N THR A 113 -6.23 3.58 -12.56
CA THR A 113 -7.09 3.51 -13.76
C THR A 113 -8.59 3.50 -13.49
N CYS A 114 -9.04 3.12 -12.29
CA CYS A 114 -10.48 3.04 -12.00
C CYS A 114 -11.05 4.40 -11.58
N LEU A 115 -12.29 4.67 -12.02
CA LEU A 115 -13.08 5.83 -11.64
C LEU A 115 -14.47 5.36 -11.17
N GLY A 116 -14.85 5.80 -9.97
CA GLY A 116 -16.18 5.72 -9.41
C GLY A 116 -17.03 6.92 -9.81
N GLU A 117 -18.34 6.80 -9.67
CA GLU A 117 -19.28 7.87 -10.03
C GLU A 117 -19.25 9.04 -9.05
N LEU A 118 -19.06 8.76 -7.76
CA LEU A 118 -19.22 9.72 -6.66
C LEU A 118 -17.85 10.23 -6.18
N ALA A 119 -17.23 11.14 -6.92
CA ALA A 119 -15.95 11.77 -6.56
C ALA A 119 -16.13 12.92 -5.57
N GLU A 120 -15.30 12.95 -4.52
CA GLU A 120 -15.28 14.01 -3.50
C GLU A 120 -16.62 14.21 -2.77
N GLU A 121 -17.40 13.14 -2.64
CA GLU A 121 -18.72 13.12 -1.99
C GLU A 121 -18.63 12.68 -0.53
N GLY A 122 -19.37 13.35 0.35
CA GLY A 122 -19.45 13.02 1.78
C GLY A 122 -20.39 11.85 2.06
N LEU A 123 -19.93 10.90 2.87
CA LEU A 123 -20.65 9.69 3.24
C LEU A 123 -20.50 9.38 4.73
N ALA A 124 -21.60 8.96 5.36
CA ALA A 124 -21.55 8.26 6.63
C ALA A 124 -21.18 6.79 6.38
N VAL A 125 -20.11 6.33 7.04
CA VAL A 125 -19.52 5.01 6.86
C VAL A 125 -19.67 4.23 8.16
N ARG A 126 -20.38 3.11 8.11
CA ARG A 126 -20.58 2.23 9.25
C ARG A 126 -20.22 0.79 8.92
N GLY A 127 -19.35 0.19 9.71
CA GLY A 127 -18.96 -1.22 9.60
C GLY A 127 -19.23 -1.95 10.91
N GLU A 128 -20.00 -3.03 10.87
CA GLU A 128 -20.30 -3.88 12.04
C GLU A 128 -19.95 -5.34 11.79
N ASP A 129 -19.38 -6.01 12.78
CA ASP A 129 -19.18 -7.46 12.74
C ASP A 129 -20.49 -8.23 13.01
N ALA A 130 -20.44 -9.56 12.88
CA ALA A 130 -21.60 -10.43 13.11
C ALA A 130 -22.13 -10.42 14.56
N SER A 131 -21.37 -9.89 15.52
CA SER A 131 -21.81 -9.72 16.92
C SER A 131 -22.51 -8.37 17.17
N GLY A 132 -22.50 -7.48 16.17
CA GLY A 132 -22.96 -6.10 16.28
C GLY A 132 -21.91 -5.16 16.90
N ALA A 133 -20.65 -5.60 16.98
CA ALA A 133 -19.56 -4.71 17.37
C ALA A 133 -19.21 -3.78 16.22
N VAL A 134 -19.15 -2.48 16.52
CA VAL A 134 -18.83 -1.44 15.56
C VAL A 134 -17.32 -1.40 15.34
N LEU A 135 -16.89 -1.65 14.10
CA LEU A 135 -15.50 -1.56 13.68
C LEU A 135 -15.16 -0.19 13.09
N ILE A 136 -16.13 0.44 12.40
CA ILE A 136 -16.02 1.77 11.78
C ILE A 136 -17.35 2.50 11.96
N ASP A 137 -17.30 3.79 12.34
CA ASP A 137 -18.47 4.68 12.46
C ASP A 137 -17.99 6.13 12.37
N GLU A 138 -17.91 6.65 11.14
CA GLU A 138 -17.34 7.96 10.86
C GLU A 138 -17.89 8.58 9.56
N GLU A 139 -17.75 9.88 9.43
CA GLU A 139 -17.99 10.62 8.20
C GLU A 139 -16.71 10.65 7.36
N ARG A 140 -16.80 10.27 6.08
CA ARG A 140 -15.67 10.25 5.15
C ARG A 140 -16.05 10.85 3.81
N THR A 141 -15.06 11.38 3.11
CA THR A 141 -15.20 11.87 1.74
C THR A 141 -14.53 10.88 0.80
N THR A 142 -15.20 10.53 -0.31
CA THR A 142 -14.56 9.74 -1.37
C THR A 142 -13.39 10.51 -1.98
N ALA A 143 -12.37 9.80 -2.44
CA ALA A 143 -11.20 10.37 -3.07
C ALA A 143 -11.54 10.97 -4.46
N PRO A 144 -10.60 11.68 -5.11
CA PRO A 144 -10.84 12.29 -6.44
C PRO A 144 -11.27 11.29 -7.53
N ASN A 145 -10.94 10.00 -7.38
CA ASN A 145 -11.41 8.93 -8.26
C ASN A 145 -12.78 8.35 -7.88
N GLY A 146 -13.45 8.87 -6.86
CA GLY A 146 -14.74 8.37 -6.39
C GLY A 146 -14.69 7.07 -5.58
N PHE A 147 -13.52 6.69 -5.10
CA PHE A 147 -13.36 5.55 -4.19
C PHE A 147 -13.16 5.98 -2.74
N LEU A 148 -13.56 5.12 -1.81
CA LEU A 148 -13.33 5.23 -0.38
C LEU A 148 -12.44 4.07 0.07
N GLY A 149 -11.21 4.40 0.48
CA GLY A 149 -10.25 3.45 1.02
C GLY A 149 -10.48 3.11 2.49
N LEU A 150 -10.54 1.81 2.81
CA LEU A 150 -10.68 1.26 4.15
C LEU A 150 -9.54 0.30 4.46
N TRP A 151 -8.83 0.55 5.55
CA TRP A 151 -7.88 -0.39 6.15
C TRP A 151 -8.62 -1.21 7.21
N LEU A 152 -8.76 -2.51 6.98
CA LEU A 152 -9.60 -3.40 7.76
C LEU A 152 -8.79 -4.56 8.33
N PRO A 153 -9.13 -5.10 9.50
CA PRO A 153 -8.50 -6.33 10.00
C PRO A 153 -8.62 -7.45 8.98
N ARG A 154 -7.56 -8.25 8.81
CA ARG A 154 -7.61 -9.47 7.98
C ARG A 154 -8.54 -10.52 8.58
N ASP A 155 -9.02 -11.42 7.72
CA ASP A 155 -9.89 -12.55 8.08
C ASP A 155 -11.17 -12.13 8.84
N ALA A 156 -11.65 -10.93 8.55
CA ALA A 156 -12.88 -10.37 9.09
C ALA A 156 -14.03 -10.50 8.09
N GLU A 157 -15.25 -10.53 8.63
CA GLU A 157 -16.49 -10.36 7.89
C GLU A 157 -17.29 -9.27 8.58
N LEU A 158 -17.73 -8.27 7.81
CA LEU A 158 -18.50 -7.15 8.32
C LEU A 158 -19.65 -6.78 7.39
N THR A 159 -20.68 -6.19 7.96
CA THR A 159 -21.72 -5.48 7.23
C THR A 159 -21.29 -4.03 7.09
N LEU A 160 -21.03 -3.59 5.86
CA LEU A 160 -20.68 -2.21 5.54
C LEU A 160 -21.94 -1.49 5.06
N THR A 161 -22.28 -0.40 5.72
CA THR A 161 -23.35 0.52 5.34
C THR A 161 -22.74 1.87 4.97
N LEU A 162 -23.11 2.37 3.80
CA LEU A 162 -22.76 3.70 3.32
C LEU A 162 -24.03 4.51 3.13
N ALA A 163 -24.11 5.69 3.74
CA ALA A 163 -25.22 6.61 3.56
C ALA A 163 -24.74 7.97 3.07
N GLY A 164 -25.40 8.51 2.04
CA GLY A 164 -25.14 9.82 1.47
C GLY A 164 -26.45 10.52 1.08
N GLU A 165 -26.34 11.64 0.36
CA GLU A 165 -27.53 12.42 -0.04
C GLU A 165 -28.54 11.63 -0.90
N ALA A 166 -28.05 10.71 -1.73
CA ALA A 166 -28.87 9.90 -2.63
C ALA A 166 -29.59 8.73 -1.92
N GLY A 167 -29.19 8.39 -0.69
CA GLY A 167 -29.72 7.27 0.07
C GLY A 167 -28.63 6.41 0.70
N GLU A 168 -28.98 5.18 1.03
CA GLU A 168 -28.10 4.21 1.70
C GLU A 168 -27.90 2.98 0.82
N ALA A 169 -26.74 2.33 0.96
CA ALA A 169 -26.48 0.98 0.49
C ALA A 169 -25.79 0.17 1.57
N THR A 170 -26.05 -1.14 1.60
CA THR A 170 -25.40 -2.08 2.51
C THR A 170 -24.85 -3.27 1.75
N THR A 171 -23.67 -3.75 2.14
CA THR A 171 -23.07 -4.98 1.61
C THR A 171 -22.37 -5.78 2.70
N THR A 172 -22.22 -7.09 2.50
CA THR A 172 -21.31 -7.91 3.29
C THR A 172 -19.92 -7.83 2.66
N LEU A 173 -18.92 -7.49 3.45
CA LEU A 173 -17.52 -7.38 3.07
C LEU A 173 -16.70 -8.40 3.85
N ARG A 174 -15.76 -9.05 3.16
CA ARG A 174 -14.81 -10.00 3.74
C ARG A 174 -13.38 -9.53 3.47
N THR A 175 -12.44 -9.95 4.32
CA THR A 175 -11.02 -9.61 4.20
C THR A 175 -10.10 -10.84 4.28
N ASP A 176 -10.61 -11.98 3.81
CA ASP A 176 -9.83 -13.21 3.64
C ASP A 176 -9.00 -13.21 2.34
N ALA A 177 -8.21 -14.26 2.13
CA ALA A 177 -7.27 -14.36 1.00
C ALA A 177 -7.92 -14.38 -0.40
N GLU A 178 -9.23 -14.66 -0.49
CA GLU A 178 -9.99 -14.70 -1.75
C GLU A 178 -10.90 -13.48 -1.92
N ALA A 179 -10.91 -12.56 -0.94
CA ALA A 179 -11.78 -11.41 -0.95
C ALA A 179 -11.40 -10.39 -2.05
N PRO A 180 -12.39 -9.74 -2.68
CA PRO A 180 -12.12 -8.61 -3.56
C PRO A 180 -11.58 -7.43 -2.76
N THR A 181 -10.57 -6.74 -3.30
CA THR A 181 -10.08 -5.46 -2.76
C THR A 181 -10.80 -4.26 -3.37
N CYS A 182 -11.70 -4.50 -4.32
CA CYS A 182 -12.48 -3.48 -5.01
C CYS A 182 -13.98 -3.79 -4.90
N ILE A 183 -14.75 -2.87 -4.32
CA ILE A 183 -16.21 -3.00 -4.17
C ILE A 183 -16.90 -1.89 -4.94
N THR A 184 -17.58 -2.26 -6.03
CA THR A 184 -18.28 -1.31 -6.92
C THR A 184 -19.79 -1.62 -7.01
N THR A 185 -20.30 -2.46 -6.12
CA THR A 185 -21.68 -2.99 -6.17
C THR A 185 -22.66 -2.27 -5.24
N MET A 186 -22.22 -1.21 -4.56
CA MET A 186 -23.06 -0.47 -3.61
C MET A 186 -23.81 0.68 -4.28
N GLN A 187 -25.07 0.44 -4.66
CA GLN A 187 -25.94 1.46 -5.24
C GLN A 187 -26.74 2.21 -4.17
N LEU A 188 -26.46 3.50 -3.96
CA LEU A 188 -27.16 4.33 -2.98
C LEU A 188 -28.60 4.62 -3.42
N GLY A 189 -29.55 4.36 -2.52
CA GLY A 189 -30.96 4.69 -2.72
C GLY A 189 -31.71 3.77 -3.69
N ALA A 190 -31.14 2.60 -4.01
CA ALA A 190 -31.77 1.56 -4.83
C ALA A 190 -32.90 0.81 -4.11
#